data_AF-A0AAV4F8U4-F1
#
_entry.id   AF-A0AAV4F8U4-F1
#
_cell.length_a   1.000
_cell.length_b   1.000
_cell.length_c   1.000
_cell.angle_alpha   90.00
_cell.angle_beta   90.00
_cell.angle_gamma   90.00
#
_symmetry.space_group_name_H-M   'P 1'
#
loop_
_entity.id
_entity.type
_entity.pdbx_description
1 polymer ?
#
loop_
_entity_poly.entity_id
_entity_poly.type
_entity_poly.pdbx_seq_one_letter_code
_entity_poly.pdbx_strand_id
1 'polypeptide(L)'
;MLEIRNVLYQPLLLYEYLNATILRYASEKGKKVKTVGCGHSPSDLACTTDFMISLARYNRVLKVVDLELMLSSGEVIKVSQTENAELLPVVCLSLGSVGVILSITFQCERAFNLHWKQHPDTLENVTRNLDSYVDGCDHFRMIWYPHTDSVVCYTVNRTKQAPDAKPSWFWDVLVGYHLLQIILWIRLVIFQHLLQINLCDHKFSGAEFQSLYPKWKEFCQAREKLDPNGMFLNTNLERVFGMKPSNSYIV
;
A
#
# COMPACT_ATOMS: atom_id res chain seq x y z
N MET A 1 -10.40 18.61 30.05
CA MET A 1 -9.96 17.42 29.30
C MET A 1 -9.59 17.88 27.91
N LEU A 2 -8.36 17.62 27.46
CA LEU A 2 -7.95 17.92 26.09
C LEU A 2 -8.35 16.73 25.20
N GLU A 3 -9.28 16.94 24.26
CA GLU A 3 -9.48 16.01 23.15
C GLU A 3 -8.25 16.08 22.23
N ILE A 4 -7.31 15.15 22.41
CA ILE A 4 -6.20 15.01 21.48
C ILE A 4 -6.70 14.27 20.24
N ARG A 5 -7.10 15.02 19.21
CA ARG A 5 -7.48 14.48 17.89
C ARG A 5 -6.22 14.28 17.04
N ASN A 6 -6.14 13.16 16.33
CA ASN A 6 -5.07 12.80 15.39
C ASN A 6 -3.64 12.81 15.98
N VAL A 7 -3.29 11.80 16.79
CA VAL A 7 -1.90 11.64 17.25
C VAL A 7 -1.09 10.88 16.20
N LEU A 8 -0.32 11.60 15.37
CA LEU A 8 0.74 11.01 14.57
C LEU A 8 1.98 10.78 15.44
N TYR A 9 2.28 9.52 15.71
CA TYR A 9 3.42 9.10 16.52
C TYR A 9 4.58 8.60 15.66
N GLN A 10 5.81 9.03 15.96
CA GLN A 10 7.03 8.55 15.29
C GLN A 10 7.96 7.85 16.30
N PRO A 11 8.04 6.51 16.29
CA PRO A 11 8.80 5.75 17.29
C PRO A 11 10.30 6.07 17.31
N LEU A 12 10.88 6.12 18.51
CA LEU A 12 12.32 6.19 18.78
C LEU A 12 12.89 4.78 19.01
N LEU A 13 14.19 4.68 19.30
CA LEU A 13 15.06 3.48 19.38
C LEU A 13 14.49 2.16 19.96
N LEU A 14 13.37 2.19 20.70
CA LEU A 14 12.63 1.04 21.26
C LEU A 14 11.26 0.89 20.57
N TYR A 15 11.29 0.76 19.25
CA TYR A 15 10.12 0.77 18.35
C TYR A 15 9.01 -0.22 18.76
N GLU A 16 9.38 -1.47 19.04
CA GLU A 16 8.46 -2.54 19.43
C GLU A 16 7.77 -2.26 20.77
N TYR A 17 8.53 -1.95 21.82
CA TYR A 17 7.98 -1.69 23.16
C TYR A 17 6.96 -0.54 23.13
N LEU A 18 7.27 0.51 22.36
CA LEU A 18 6.44 1.71 22.30
C LEU A 18 5.19 1.50 21.42
N ASN A 19 5.32 0.79 20.29
CA ASN A 19 4.14 0.31 19.56
C ASN A 19 3.24 -0.54 20.45
N ALA A 20 3.78 -1.57 21.12
CA ALA A 20 3.01 -2.48 21.98
C ALA A 20 2.31 -1.73 23.12
N THR A 21 2.96 -0.70 23.69
CA THR A 21 2.35 0.20 24.68
C THR A 21 1.17 0.99 24.09
N ILE A 22 1.32 1.55 22.89
CA ILE A 22 0.26 2.28 22.19
C ILE A 22 -0.90 1.34 21.82
N LEU A 23 -0.62 0.13 21.32
CA LEU A 23 -1.65 -0.85 20.96
C LEU A 23 -2.43 -1.32 22.20
N ARG A 24 -1.76 -1.61 23.31
CA ARG A 24 -2.43 -1.96 24.58
C ARG A 24 -3.29 -0.81 25.09
N TYR A 25 -2.77 0.41 25.13
CA TYR A 25 -3.54 1.60 25.52
C TYR A 25 -4.75 1.83 24.60
N ALA A 26 -4.57 1.66 23.28
CA ALA A 26 -5.66 1.81 22.32
C ALA A 26 -6.73 0.73 22.53
N SER A 27 -6.34 -0.53 22.74
CA SER A 27 -7.24 -1.64 23.06
C SER A 27 -8.00 -1.39 24.39
N GLU A 28 -7.32 -0.92 25.44
CA GLU A 28 -7.96 -0.55 26.72
C GLU A 28 -8.98 0.59 26.60
N LYS A 29 -8.80 1.50 25.62
CA LYS A 29 -9.68 2.65 25.39
C LYS A 29 -10.66 2.47 24.23
N GLY A 30 -10.71 1.30 23.59
CA GLY A 30 -11.54 1.05 22.41
C GLY A 30 -11.20 1.96 21.22
N LYS A 31 -9.94 2.38 21.10
CA LYS A 31 -9.44 3.35 20.13
C LYS A 31 -8.86 2.67 18.89
N LYS A 32 -9.02 3.28 17.71
CA LYS A 32 -8.49 2.75 16.46
C LYS A 32 -7.01 3.13 16.27
N VAL A 33 -6.25 2.28 15.59
CA VAL A 33 -4.83 2.52 15.27
C VAL A 33 -4.56 2.22 13.80
N LYS A 34 -3.91 3.13 13.08
CA LYS A 34 -3.49 2.93 11.67
C LYS A 34 -2.00 3.20 11.48
N THR A 35 -1.38 2.52 10.53
CA THR A 35 0.02 2.72 10.14
C THR A 35 0.13 3.66 8.95
N VAL A 36 1.03 4.64 9.03
CA VAL A 36 1.22 5.65 7.98
C VAL A 36 2.62 5.53 7.38
N GLY A 37 2.68 5.21 6.08
CA GLY A 37 3.92 5.21 5.29
C GLY A 37 4.22 6.60 4.68
N CYS A 38 4.60 6.62 3.41
CA CYS A 38 4.93 7.84 2.64
C CYS A 38 3.72 8.64 2.13
N GLY A 39 2.48 8.17 2.35
CA GLY A 39 1.27 8.91 1.94
C GLY A 39 0.98 8.95 0.43
N HIS A 40 1.61 8.08 -0.38
CA HIS A 40 1.37 8.05 -1.82
C HIS A 40 0.07 7.35 -2.26
N SER A 41 -0.58 6.58 -1.39
CA SER A 41 -1.89 6.01 -1.72
C SER A 41 -2.96 7.11 -1.64
N PRO A 42 -3.86 7.24 -2.63
CA PRO A 42 -4.97 8.20 -2.57
C PRO A 42 -6.13 7.70 -1.68
N SER A 43 -6.07 6.47 -1.19
CA SER A 43 -7.09 5.84 -0.34
C SER A 43 -6.98 6.24 1.15
N ASP A 44 -8.11 6.34 1.84
CA ASP A 44 -8.18 6.49 3.30
C ASP A 44 -7.69 5.29 4.14
N LEU A 45 -7.04 4.28 3.53
CA LEU A 45 -6.50 3.10 4.23
C LEU A 45 -5.56 3.42 5.40
N ALA A 46 -4.90 4.57 5.40
CA ALA A 46 -4.01 5.01 6.48
C ALA A 46 -4.67 5.98 7.49
N CYS A 47 -5.87 6.46 7.20
CA CYS A 47 -6.53 7.55 7.94
C CYS A 47 -7.29 7.01 9.17
N THR A 48 -7.16 7.69 10.32
CA THR A 48 -8.01 7.51 11.50
C THR A 48 -8.01 8.78 12.35
N THR A 49 -9.08 9.00 13.12
CA THR A 49 -9.22 10.13 14.04
C THR A 49 -8.46 9.94 15.37
N ASP A 50 -8.04 8.71 15.65
CA ASP A 50 -7.41 8.30 16.91
C ASP A 50 -5.86 8.28 16.78
N PHE A 51 -5.24 7.11 16.67
CA PHE A 51 -3.78 6.96 16.66
C PHE A 51 -3.21 6.57 15.30
N MET A 52 -2.16 7.27 14.86
CA MET A 52 -1.42 6.97 13.65
C MET A 52 0.05 6.67 13.97
N ILE A 53 0.55 5.49 13.60
CA ILE A 53 1.95 5.07 13.79
C ILE A 53 2.72 5.30 12.48
N SER A 54 3.70 6.21 12.50
CA SER A 54 4.56 6.48 11.35
C SER A 54 5.59 5.35 11.15
N LEU A 55 5.61 4.79 9.93
CA LEU A 55 6.58 3.77 9.53
C LEU A 55 7.92 4.36 9.03
N ALA A 56 8.10 5.68 9.05
CA ALA A 56 9.24 6.37 8.44
C ALA A 56 10.64 6.02 9.01
N ARG A 57 10.71 5.28 10.13
CA ARG A 57 11.96 4.81 10.75
C ARG A 57 12.18 3.30 10.66
N TYR A 58 11.27 2.57 10.02
CA TYR A 58 11.42 1.12 9.74
C TYR A 58 12.15 0.95 8.41
N ASN A 59 13.40 1.40 8.37
CA ASN A 59 14.23 1.51 7.16
C ASN A 59 15.39 0.48 7.11
N ARG A 60 15.33 -0.56 7.94
CA ARG A 60 16.29 -1.68 7.92
C ARG A 60 15.97 -2.62 6.76
N VAL A 61 16.99 -3.04 6.01
CA VAL A 61 16.85 -3.99 4.90
C VAL A 61 17.18 -5.40 5.38
N LEU A 62 16.23 -6.33 5.25
CA LEU A 62 16.34 -7.77 5.52
C LEU A 62 15.79 -8.56 4.28
N LYS A 63 16.04 -9.87 4.08
CA LYS A 63 15.85 -10.61 2.77
C LYS A 63 14.96 -11.90 2.76
N VAL A 64 13.79 -11.92 2.05
CA VAL A 64 12.55 -12.79 2.22
C VAL A 64 12.97 -14.17 2.62
N VAL A 65 12.34 -14.52 3.72
CA VAL A 65 11.64 -15.77 3.92
C VAL A 65 10.40 -15.48 4.81
N ASP A 66 10.40 -14.35 5.54
CA ASP A 66 9.50 -14.06 6.66
C ASP A 66 9.08 -12.58 6.79
N LEU A 67 8.22 -12.31 7.78
CA LEU A 67 7.86 -10.98 8.29
C LEU A 67 7.54 -11.06 9.79
N GLU A 68 7.63 -9.93 10.49
CA GLU A 68 7.21 -9.79 11.90
C GLU A 68 5.95 -8.92 11.97
N LEU A 69 4.87 -9.49 12.53
CA LEU A 69 3.57 -8.84 12.67
C LEU A 69 3.26 -8.62 14.15
N MET A 70 3.05 -7.37 14.54
CA MET A 70 2.49 -7.04 15.85
C MET A 70 0.96 -7.05 15.80
N LEU A 71 0.36 -7.92 16.62
CA LEU A 71 -1.08 -8.11 16.74
C LEU A 71 -1.74 -7.02 17.59
N SER A 72 -3.08 -7.03 17.62
CA SER A 72 -3.88 -6.10 18.43
C SER A 72 -3.59 -6.18 19.94
N SER A 73 -3.14 -7.33 20.44
CA SER A 73 -2.67 -7.56 21.82
C SER A 73 -1.32 -6.91 22.16
N GLY A 74 -0.57 -6.43 21.15
CA GLY A 74 0.84 -6.05 21.27
C GLY A 74 1.80 -7.25 21.35
N GLU A 75 1.31 -8.48 21.10
CA GLU A 75 2.15 -9.65 20.82
C GLU A 75 2.79 -9.52 19.43
N VAL A 76 4.01 -10.01 19.27
CA VAL A 76 4.70 -10.06 17.98
C VAL A 76 4.80 -11.52 17.53
N ILE A 77 4.22 -11.83 16.38
CA ILE A 77 4.31 -13.15 15.75
C ILE A 77 5.21 -13.08 14.51
N LYS A 78 5.94 -14.17 14.27
CA LYS A 78 6.69 -14.35 13.02
C LYS A 78 5.84 -15.12 12.02
N VAL A 79 5.82 -14.67 10.77
CA VAL A 79 5.07 -15.31 9.67
C VAL A 79 6.04 -15.59 8.53
N SER A 80 6.13 -16.85 8.11
CA SER A 80 7.08 -17.34 7.11
C SER A 80 6.55 -18.58 6.40
N GLN A 81 7.27 -19.10 5.39
CA GLN A 81 6.91 -20.36 4.74
C GLN A 81 6.96 -21.60 5.68
N THR A 82 7.60 -21.49 6.86
CA THR A 82 7.77 -22.59 7.83
C THR A 82 7.06 -22.36 9.16
N GLU A 83 6.52 -21.16 9.41
CA GLU A 83 5.97 -20.73 10.69
C GLU A 83 4.78 -19.81 10.43
N ASN A 84 3.59 -20.19 10.89
CA ASN A 84 2.32 -19.49 10.61
C ASN A 84 2.07 -19.23 9.10
N ALA A 85 2.47 -20.18 8.24
CA ALA A 85 2.47 -20.04 6.77
C ALA A 85 1.07 -19.78 6.19
N GLU A 86 0.02 -20.25 6.88
CA GLU A 86 -1.38 -19.97 6.54
C GLU A 86 -1.77 -18.49 6.66
N LEU A 87 -1.04 -17.72 7.49
CA LEU A 87 -1.25 -16.28 7.63
C LEU A 87 -0.54 -15.46 6.55
N LEU A 88 0.45 -16.03 5.84
CA LEU A 88 1.26 -15.27 4.89
C LEU A 88 0.41 -14.59 3.77
N PRO A 89 -0.56 -15.27 3.11
CA PRO A 89 -1.43 -14.62 2.14
C PRO A 89 -2.34 -13.54 2.77
N VAL A 90 -2.78 -13.77 4.01
CA VAL A 90 -3.65 -12.85 4.76
C VAL A 90 -2.89 -11.56 5.10
N VAL A 91 -1.64 -11.65 5.53
CA VAL A 91 -0.81 -10.47 5.84
C VAL A 91 -0.45 -9.70 4.57
N CYS A 92 -0.06 -10.40 3.50
CA CYS A 92 0.24 -9.76 2.20
C CYS A 92 -0.95 -9.00 1.59
N LEU A 93 -2.18 -9.47 1.81
CA LEU A 93 -3.41 -8.84 1.33
C LEU A 93 -4.15 -8.03 2.42
N SER A 94 -3.51 -7.78 3.56
CA SER A 94 -4.19 -7.28 4.77
C SER A 94 -4.77 -5.87 4.69
N LEU A 95 -4.33 -5.03 3.75
CA LEU A 95 -4.65 -3.60 3.69
C LEU A 95 -4.38 -2.85 5.02
N GLY A 96 -3.46 -3.36 5.85
CA GLY A 96 -3.18 -2.82 7.18
C GLY A 96 -4.33 -2.99 8.18
N SER A 97 -5.13 -4.07 8.06
CA SER A 97 -6.30 -4.37 8.91
C SER A 97 -6.09 -5.53 9.90
N VAL A 98 -4.91 -6.14 9.93
CA VAL A 98 -4.60 -7.36 10.74
C VAL A 98 -3.51 -7.17 11.79
N GLY A 99 -2.79 -6.04 11.77
CA GLY A 99 -1.64 -5.79 12.64
C GLY A 99 -0.72 -4.69 12.11
N VAL A 100 0.31 -4.37 12.88
CA VAL A 100 1.42 -3.51 12.47
C VAL A 100 2.56 -4.40 11.99
N ILE A 101 2.90 -4.32 10.70
CA ILE A 101 4.09 -5.01 10.18
C ILE A 101 5.33 -4.23 10.62
N LEU A 102 6.21 -4.90 11.36
CA LEU A 102 7.43 -4.31 11.94
C LEU A 102 8.62 -4.47 11.00
N SER A 103 8.79 -5.67 10.45
CA SER A 103 9.85 -5.99 9.50
C SER A 103 9.28 -6.81 8.36
N ILE A 104 9.78 -6.54 7.15
CA ILE A 104 9.59 -7.37 5.97
C ILE A 104 10.97 -7.68 5.41
N THR A 105 11.18 -8.96 5.21
CA THR A 105 12.39 -9.57 4.67
C THR A 105 12.13 -9.63 3.14
N PHE A 106 12.98 -9.18 2.18
CA PHE A 106 12.77 -9.21 0.68
C PHE A 106 13.64 -10.16 -0.20
N GLN A 107 13.06 -11.07 -1.02
CA GLN A 107 13.83 -12.09 -1.80
C GLN A 107 14.30 -11.44 -3.09
N CYS A 108 15.57 -11.09 -3.12
CA CYS A 108 16.19 -10.49 -4.29
C CYS A 108 16.68 -11.59 -5.24
N GLU A 109 16.35 -11.48 -6.52
CA GLU A 109 17.13 -12.12 -7.58
C GLU A 109 18.49 -11.42 -7.71
N ARG A 110 19.47 -12.08 -8.37
CA ARG A 110 20.73 -11.44 -8.74
C ARG A 110 20.44 -10.25 -9.67
N ALA A 111 21.14 -9.13 -9.47
CA ALA A 111 21.02 -7.96 -10.34
C ALA A 111 21.25 -8.33 -11.82
N PHE A 112 20.37 -7.87 -12.69
CA PHE A 112 20.41 -8.04 -14.15
C PHE A 112 20.05 -6.72 -14.83
N ASN A 113 20.46 -6.56 -16.08
CA ASN A 113 20.13 -5.38 -16.87
C ASN A 113 18.79 -5.58 -17.58
N LEU A 114 17.99 -4.52 -17.66
CA LEU A 114 16.73 -4.49 -18.39
C LEU A 114 16.85 -3.52 -19.56
N HIS A 115 16.38 -3.93 -20.73
CA HIS A 115 16.21 -3.07 -21.89
C HIS A 115 14.73 -2.78 -22.07
N TRP A 116 14.36 -1.52 -21.86
CA TRP A 116 13.00 -1.03 -22.05
C TRP A 116 12.86 -0.43 -23.45
N LYS A 117 11.79 -0.81 -24.16
CA LYS A 117 11.35 -0.21 -25.41
C LYS A 117 9.97 0.39 -25.26
N GLN A 118 9.76 1.56 -25.85
CA GLN A 118 8.48 2.24 -25.96
C GLN A 118 8.04 2.29 -27.43
N HIS A 119 6.77 2.03 -27.71
CA HIS A 119 6.18 2.24 -29.03
C HIS A 119 4.72 2.70 -28.90
N PRO A 120 4.21 3.54 -29.83
CA PRO A 120 2.78 3.80 -29.93
C PRO A 120 2.08 2.60 -30.58
N ASP A 121 0.82 2.37 -30.20
CA ASP A 121 -0.09 1.39 -30.79
C ASP A 121 -1.55 1.86 -30.60
N THR A 122 -2.54 1.11 -31.08
CA THR A 122 -3.96 1.39 -30.84
C THR A 122 -4.57 0.51 -29.74
N LEU A 123 -5.60 1.01 -29.05
CA LEU A 123 -6.30 0.23 -28.02
C LEU A 123 -6.96 -1.00 -28.63
N GLU A 124 -7.55 -0.87 -29.82
CA GLU A 124 -8.15 -2.01 -30.53
C GLU A 124 -7.11 -3.09 -30.87
N ASN A 125 -5.90 -2.71 -31.28
CA ASN A 125 -4.84 -3.67 -31.61
C ASN A 125 -4.25 -4.33 -30.36
N VAL A 126 -3.98 -3.55 -29.31
CA VAL A 126 -3.44 -4.06 -28.05
C VAL A 126 -4.42 -4.97 -27.33
N THR A 127 -5.72 -4.63 -27.30
CA THR A 127 -6.73 -5.49 -26.67
C THR A 127 -6.98 -6.79 -27.44
N ARG A 128 -6.92 -6.75 -28.78
CA ARG A 128 -7.02 -7.95 -29.63
C ARG A 128 -5.83 -8.90 -29.51
N ASN A 129 -4.62 -8.37 -29.32
CA ASN A 129 -3.38 -9.14 -29.30
C ASN A 129 -2.69 -9.15 -27.93
N LEU A 130 -3.45 -8.92 -26.85
CA LEU A 130 -2.91 -8.71 -25.50
C LEU A 130 -2.03 -9.87 -25.03
N ASP A 131 -2.48 -11.10 -25.26
CA ASP A 131 -1.74 -12.31 -24.89
C ASP A 131 -0.38 -12.36 -25.61
N SER A 132 -0.33 -12.01 -26.91
CA SER A 132 0.94 -11.93 -27.67
C SER A 132 1.89 -10.84 -27.18
N TYR A 133 1.37 -9.75 -26.59
CA TYR A 133 2.18 -8.70 -25.98
C TYR A 133 2.72 -9.12 -24.61
N VAL A 134 1.91 -9.83 -23.82
CA VAL A 134 2.27 -10.33 -22.49
C VAL A 134 3.26 -11.49 -22.59
N ASP A 135 3.00 -12.49 -23.43
CA ASP A 135 3.87 -13.66 -23.62
C ASP A 135 5.17 -13.30 -24.37
N GLY A 136 5.16 -12.20 -25.13
CA GLY A 136 6.30 -11.73 -25.94
C GLY A 136 7.39 -10.98 -25.18
N CYS A 137 7.22 -10.71 -23.87
CA CYS A 137 8.23 -10.02 -23.07
C CYS A 137 8.19 -10.35 -21.57
N ASP A 138 9.27 -10.10 -20.84
CA ASP A 138 9.32 -10.34 -19.39
C ASP A 138 8.31 -9.46 -18.64
N HIS A 139 8.15 -8.20 -19.07
CA HIS A 139 7.15 -7.27 -18.52
C HIS A 139 6.52 -6.37 -19.61
N PHE A 140 5.20 -6.45 -19.74
CA PHE A 140 4.39 -5.54 -20.55
C PHE A 140 3.67 -4.49 -19.69
N ARG A 141 3.59 -3.26 -20.19
CA ARG A 141 2.74 -2.18 -19.64
C ARG A 141 2.19 -1.34 -20.77
N MET A 142 0.95 -0.90 -20.67
CA MET A 142 0.37 0.10 -21.56
C MET A 142 -0.11 1.34 -20.80
N ILE A 143 -0.08 2.49 -21.47
CA ILE A 143 -0.72 3.74 -21.04
C ILE A 143 -1.68 4.15 -22.15
N TRP A 144 -2.98 4.05 -21.88
CA TRP A 144 -4.04 4.48 -22.77
C TRP A 144 -4.47 5.92 -22.45
N TYR A 145 -4.70 6.73 -23.48
CA TYR A 145 -5.20 8.10 -23.35
C TYR A 145 -6.72 8.13 -23.59
N PRO A 146 -7.55 8.45 -22.58
CA PRO A 146 -9.00 8.48 -22.71
C PRO A 146 -9.49 9.39 -23.84
N HIS A 147 -10.63 9.04 -24.45
CA HIS A 147 -11.20 9.69 -25.64
C HIS A 147 -10.33 9.60 -26.92
N THR A 148 -9.28 8.78 -26.91
CA THR A 148 -8.49 8.43 -28.10
C THR A 148 -8.40 6.91 -28.24
N ASP A 149 -8.08 6.42 -29.43
CA ASP A 149 -7.63 5.04 -29.63
C ASP A 149 -6.12 4.89 -29.36
N SER A 150 -5.42 5.97 -28.98
CA SER A 150 -3.97 5.99 -28.84
C SER A 150 -3.50 5.35 -27.53
N VAL A 151 -2.61 4.37 -27.66
CA VAL A 151 -1.94 3.70 -26.55
C VAL A 151 -0.43 3.84 -26.71
N VAL A 152 0.28 3.98 -25.59
CA VAL A 152 1.74 3.84 -25.57
C VAL A 152 2.07 2.54 -24.84
N CYS A 153 2.71 1.64 -25.57
CA CYS A 153 3.13 0.32 -25.11
C CYS A 153 4.61 0.36 -24.65
N TYR A 154 4.86 -0.35 -23.55
CA TYR A 154 6.14 -0.45 -22.86
C TYR A 154 6.45 -1.94 -22.75
N THR A 155 7.50 -2.41 -23.42
CA THR A 155 8.01 -3.78 -23.29
C THR A 155 9.37 -3.73 -22.63
N VAL A 156 9.57 -4.52 -21.57
CA VAL A 156 10.83 -4.58 -20.83
C VAL A 156 11.32 -6.02 -20.81
N ASN A 157 12.57 -6.23 -21.24
CA ASN A 157 13.20 -7.55 -21.34
C ASN A 157 14.60 -7.54 -20.71
N ARG A 158 15.00 -8.66 -20.11
CA ARG A 158 16.37 -8.92 -19.65
C ARG A 158 17.36 -8.81 -20.80
N THR A 159 18.48 -8.14 -20.56
CA THR A 159 19.56 -7.96 -21.54
C THR A 159 20.93 -8.22 -20.89
N LYS A 160 21.92 -8.52 -21.75
CA LYS A 160 23.35 -8.54 -21.38
C LYS A 160 24.07 -7.24 -21.77
N GLN A 161 23.40 -6.33 -22.48
CA GLN A 161 23.95 -5.03 -22.83
C GLN A 161 24.18 -4.21 -21.56
N ALA A 162 25.23 -3.39 -21.55
CA ALA A 162 25.45 -2.42 -20.48
C ALA A 162 24.36 -1.33 -20.51
N PRO A 163 24.03 -0.67 -19.38
CA PRO A 163 23.09 0.44 -19.39
C PRO A 163 23.67 1.64 -20.17
N ASP A 164 22.92 2.15 -21.15
CA ASP A 164 23.30 3.34 -21.94
C ASP A 164 23.10 4.67 -21.17
N ALA A 165 22.74 4.60 -19.88
CA ALA A 165 22.44 5.76 -19.06
C ALA A 165 23.70 6.57 -18.72
N LYS A 166 23.74 7.83 -19.19
CA LYS A 166 24.65 8.86 -18.66
C LYS A 166 23.89 9.63 -17.57
N PRO A 167 24.08 9.32 -16.27
CA PRO A 167 23.37 10.04 -15.21
C PRO A 167 23.72 11.52 -15.25
N SER A 168 22.71 12.37 -15.20
CA SER A 168 22.83 13.82 -15.22
C SER A 168 22.23 14.37 -13.93
N TRP A 169 23.08 14.76 -12.98
CA TRP A 169 22.63 15.31 -11.69
C TRP A 169 21.57 16.43 -11.84
N PHE A 170 21.71 17.27 -12.88
CA PHE A 170 20.73 18.31 -13.17
C PHE A 170 19.34 17.74 -13.54
N TRP A 171 19.28 16.81 -14.51
CA TRP A 171 18.00 16.24 -14.96
C TRP A 171 17.43 15.24 -13.97
N ASP A 172 18.26 14.40 -13.35
CA ASP A 172 17.84 13.32 -12.46
C ASP A 172 17.49 13.81 -11.05
N VAL A 173 18.31 14.72 -10.49
CA VAL A 173 18.19 15.17 -9.08
C VAL A 173 17.52 16.53 -8.98
N LEU A 174 18.00 17.55 -9.70
CA LEU A 174 17.41 18.90 -9.57
C LEU A 174 16.02 18.98 -10.22
N VAL A 175 15.87 18.50 -11.46
CA VAL A 175 14.59 18.51 -12.18
C VAL A 175 13.73 17.30 -11.79
N GLY A 176 14.26 16.08 -11.90
CA GLY A 176 13.51 14.84 -11.69
C GLY A 176 13.02 14.67 -10.25
N TYR A 177 13.86 14.97 -9.26
CA TYR A 177 13.49 14.84 -7.84
C TYR A 177 13.02 16.17 -7.23
N HIS A 178 13.87 17.20 -7.16
CA HIS A 178 13.54 18.41 -6.39
C HIS A 178 12.44 19.28 -7.03
N LEU A 179 12.46 19.54 -8.34
CA LEU A 179 11.40 20.31 -8.99
C LEU A 179 10.06 19.57 -8.94
N LEU A 180 10.04 18.26 -9.19
CA LEU A 180 8.83 17.45 -9.05
C LEU A 180 8.30 17.44 -7.61
N GLN A 181 9.19 17.30 -6.62
CA GLN A 181 8.85 17.41 -5.20
C GLN A 181 8.22 18.78 -4.90
N ILE A 182 8.82 19.88 -5.34
CA ILE A 182 8.28 21.24 -5.15
C ILE A 182 6.90 21.38 -5.83
N ILE A 183 6.72 20.89 -7.05
CA ILE A 183 5.41 20.91 -7.74
C ILE A 183 4.35 20.12 -6.97
N LEU A 184 4.71 18.96 -6.41
CA LEU A 184 3.79 18.15 -5.60
C LEU A 184 3.44 18.83 -4.26
N TRP A 185 4.40 19.50 -3.61
CA TRP A 185 4.14 20.32 -2.42
C TRP A 185 3.24 21.53 -2.75
N ILE A 186 3.51 22.23 -3.84
CA ILE A 186 2.66 23.34 -4.32
C ILE A 186 1.25 22.83 -4.64
N ARG A 187 1.12 21.65 -5.27
CA ARG A 187 -0.19 21.00 -5.47
C ARG A 187 -0.90 20.74 -4.14
N LEU A 188 -0.22 20.18 -3.15
CA LEU A 188 -0.83 19.88 -1.85
C LEU A 188 -1.29 21.15 -1.12
N VAL A 189 -0.56 22.27 -1.25
CA VAL A 189 -0.90 23.55 -0.60
C VAL A 189 -1.98 24.33 -1.36
N ILE A 190 -1.98 24.31 -2.71
CA ILE A 190 -2.87 25.16 -3.52
C ILE A 190 -4.12 24.41 -4.02
N PHE A 191 -3.99 23.16 -4.47
CA PHE A 191 -5.11 22.43 -5.10
C PHE A 191 -6.08 21.79 -4.11
N GLN A 192 -5.72 21.66 -2.84
CA GLN A 192 -6.64 21.15 -1.79
C GLN A 192 -7.88 22.05 -1.62
N HIS A 193 -7.82 23.31 -2.07
CA HIS A 193 -8.94 24.25 -2.09
C HIS A 193 -9.66 24.39 -3.44
N LEU A 194 -9.09 23.88 -4.54
CA LEU A 194 -9.60 24.14 -5.91
C LEU A 194 -10.19 22.93 -6.61
N LEU A 195 -9.81 21.71 -6.22
CA LEU A 195 -10.31 20.48 -6.83
C LEU A 195 -10.52 19.39 -5.77
N GLN A 196 -11.77 19.18 -5.35
CA GLN A 196 -12.22 17.96 -4.67
C GLN A 196 -12.25 16.77 -5.67
N ILE A 197 -11.08 16.41 -6.21
CA ILE A 197 -10.94 15.15 -6.91
C ILE A 197 -10.77 14.07 -5.84
N ASN A 198 -11.86 13.38 -5.52
CA ASN A 198 -11.84 12.08 -4.85
C ASN A 198 -11.14 11.07 -5.78
N LEU A 199 -9.81 11.08 -5.79
CA LEU A 199 -9.00 10.09 -6.50
C LEU A 199 -9.23 8.72 -5.84
N CYS A 200 -9.94 7.86 -6.56
CA CYS A 200 -10.11 6.44 -6.23
C CYS A 200 -10.93 6.13 -4.96
N ASP A 201 -12.00 6.87 -4.66
CA ASP A 201 -13.07 6.32 -3.81
C ASP A 201 -13.92 5.31 -4.61
N HIS A 202 -13.39 4.11 -4.76
CA HIS A 202 -14.09 3.00 -5.41
C HIS A 202 -15.28 2.56 -4.55
N LYS A 203 -16.49 2.72 -5.07
CA LYS A 203 -17.77 2.46 -4.37
C LYS A 203 -18.09 0.97 -4.14
N PHE A 204 -17.17 0.05 -4.47
CA PHE A 204 -17.36 -1.38 -4.25
C PHE A 204 -17.64 -1.70 -2.78
N SER A 205 -18.71 -2.45 -2.56
CA SER A 205 -19.19 -2.94 -1.28
C SER A 205 -18.63 -4.33 -0.96
N GLY A 206 -18.66 -4.73 0.31
CA GLY A 206 -18.23 -6.08 0.72
C GLY A 206 -18.95 -7.24 0.02
N ALA A 207 -20.17 -7.02 -0.49
CA ALA A 207 -20.89 -8.02 -1.29
C ALA A 207 -20.26 -8.22 -2.68
N GLU A 208 -19.78 -7.15 -3.32
CA GLU A 208 -19.09 -7.21 -4.61
C GLU A 208 -17.69 -7.82 -4.44
N PHE A 209 -16.95 -7.46 -3.39
CA PHE A 209 -15.70 -8.13 -3.04
C PHE A 209 -15.91 -9.64 -2.78
N GLN A 210 -16.98 -10.02 -2.08
CA GLN A 210 -17.30 -11.44 -1.86
C GLN A 210 -17.60 -12.20 -3.17
N SER A 211 -18.13 -11.53 -4.20
CA SER A 211 -18.38 -12.15 -5.51
C SER A 211 -17.12 -12.27 -6.38
N LEU A 212 -16.17 -11.34 -6.23
CA LEU A 212 -14.94 -11.29 -7.03
C LEU A 212 -13.82 -12.17 -6.47
N TYR A 213 -13.75 -12.36 -5.15
CA TYR A 213 -12.66 -13.06 -4.48
C TYR A 213 -13.14 -14.35 -3.80
N PRO A 214 -12.87 -15.55 -4.37
CA PRO A 214 -13.40 -16.82 -3.84
C PRO A 214 -13.04 -17.10 -2.37
N LYS A 215 -11.88 -16.62 -1.90
CA LYS A 215 -11.38 -16.77 -0.53
C LYS A 215 -11.76 -15.62 0.42
N TRP A 216 -12.68 -14.73 0.02
CA TRP A 216 -13.05 -13.55 0.80
C TRP A 216 -13.48 -13.89 2.25
N LYS A 217 -14.29 -14.93 2.42
CA LYS A 217 -14.75 -15.36 3.76
C LYS A 217 -13.61 -15.87 4.63
N GLU A 218 -12.69 -16.65 4.07
CA GLU A 218 -11.48 -17.15 4.76
C GLU A 218 -10.63 -15.97 5.26
N PHE A 219 -10.45 -14.95 4.41
CA PHE A 219 -9.72 -13.73 4.76
C PHE A 219 -10.42 -12.94 5.89
N CYS A 220 -11.73 -12.72 5.81
CA CYS A 220 -12.47 -12.00 6.86
C CYS A 220 -12.38 -12.71 8.22
N GLN A 221 -12.51 -14.05 8.23
CA GLN A 221 -12.36 -14.88 9.44
C GLN A 221 -10.94 -14.80 10.02
N ALA A 222 -9.91 -14.85 9.17
CA ALA A 222 -8.52 -14.71 9.60
C ALA A 222 -8.26 -13.30 10.18
N ARG A 223 -8.79 -12.24 9.55
CA ARG A 223 -8.73 -10.86 10.05
C ARG A 223 -9.42 -10.72 11.41
N GLU A 224 -10.59 -11.33 11.59
CA GLU A 224 -11.30 -11.36 12.87
C GLU A 224 -10.54 -12.10 13.97
N LYS A 225 -9.80 -13.17 13.63
CA LYS A 225 -8.94 -13.87 14.60
C LYS A 225 -7.73 -13.03 15.04
N LEU A 226 -7.13 -12.24 14.14
CA LEU A 226 -5.94 -11.43 14.41
C LEU A 226 -6.26 -10.06 15.06
N ASP A 227 -7.43 -9.51 14.74
CA ASP A 227 -7.95 -8.27 15.31
C ASP A 227 -9.44 -8.38 15.68
N PRO A 228 -9.78 -9.08 16.79
CA PRO A 228 -11.16 -9.33 17.22
C PRO A 228 -11.93 -8.05 17.53
N ASN A 229 -11.25 -7.04 18.05
CA ASN A 229 -11.84 -5.75 18.43
C ASN A 229 -11.94 -4.76 17.25
N GLY A 230 -11.42 -5.13 16.07
CA GLY A 230 -11.40 -4.25 14.90
C GLY A 230 -10.56 -2.99 15.11
N MET A 231 -9.51 -3.05 15.93
CA MET A 231 -8.65 -1.92 16.28
C MET A 231 -7.94 -1.32 15.05
N PHE A 232 -7.62 -2.13 14.04
CA PHE A 232 -6.97 -1.67 12.80
C PHE A 232 -7.97 -1.31 11.68
N LEU A 233 -9.27 -1.35 11.97
CA LEU A 233 -10.32 -0.90 11.05
C LEU A 233 -10.54 0.61 11.13
N ASN A 234 -11.06 1.16 10.02
CA ASN A 234 -11.60 2.51 9.92
C ASN A 234 -12.86 2.46 9.02
N THR A 235 -13.60 3.57 8.91
CA THR A 235 -14.86 3.63 8.16
C THR A 235 -14.73 3.13 6.71
N ASN A 236 -13.59 3.36 6.06
CA ASN A 236 -13.31 2.89 4.70
C ASN A 236 -13.17 1.35 4.66
N LEU A 237 -12.36 0.76 5.54
CA LEU A 237 -12.21 -0.70 5.66
C LEU A 237 -13.49 -1.39 6.13
N GLU A 238 -14.25 -0.77 7.02
CA GLU A 238 -15.56 -1.28 7.46
C GLU A 238 -16.53 -1.37 6.28
N ARG A 239 -16.59 -0.34 5.42
CA ARG A 239 -17.33 -0.37 4.14
C ARG A 239 -16.84 -1.49 3.22
N VAL A 240 -15.52 -1.63 3.04
CA VAL A 240 -14.91 -2.65 2.18
C VAL A 240 -15.24 -4.07 2.67
N PHE A 241 -15.22 -4.31 3.98
CA PHE A 241 -15.57 -5.60 4.57
C PHE A 241 -17.08 -5.82 4.78
N GLY A 242 -17.94 -4.88 4.39
CA GLY A 242 -19.39 -4.97 4.56
C GLY A 242 -19.85 -4.90 6.02
N MET A 243 -19.00 -4.38 6.91
CA MET A 243 -19.30 -4.18 8.33
C MET A 243 -20.13 -2.91 8.53
N LYS A 244 -20.90 -2.86 9.63
CA LYS A 244 -21.53 -1.61 10.06
C LYS A 244 -20.42 -0.65 10.52
N PRO A 245 -20.40 0.62 10.07
CA PRO A 245 -19.35 1.55 10.46
C PRO A 245 -19.40 1.81 11.97
N SER A 246 -18.24 1.70 12.64
CA SER A 246 -18.15 1.79 14.12
C SER A 246 -18.27 3.23 14.62
N ASN A 247 -18.06 4.22 13.75
CA ASN A 247 -18.38 5.63 13.99
C ASN A 247 -19.17 6.20 12.82
N SER A 248 -20.39 6.67 13.08
CA SER A 248 -21.24 7.37 12.12
C SER A 248 -20.85 8.84 11.96
N TYR A 249 -19.58 9.11 11.61
CA TYR A 249 -19.20 10.42 11.08
C TYR A 249 -19.42 10.41 9.59
N ILE A 250 -20.59 10.94 9.21
CA ILE A 250 -20.88 11.39 7.85
C ILE A 250 -19.84 12.44 7.48
N VAL A 251 -19.17 12.22 6.34
CA VAL A 251 -18.49 13.26 5.56
C VAL A 251 -19.28 13.40 4.27
#